data_AF-A0A396U291-F1
#
_entry.id   AF-A0A396U291-F1
#
_cell.length_a   1.000
_cell.length_b   1.000
_cell.length_c   1.000
_cell.angle_alpha   90.00
_cell.angle_beta   90.00
_cell.angle_gamma   90.00
#
_symmetry.space_group_name_H-M   'P 1'
#
loop_
_entity.id
_entity.type
_entity.pdbx_description
1 polymer ?
#
loop_
_entity_poly.entity_id
_entity_poly.type
_entity_poly.pdbx_seq_one_letter_code
_entity_poly.pdbx_strand_id
1 'polypeptide(L)'
;MVNQWQLLHHDYEKYEHFSLLNKICAFIISLVCFAFSFSIIVSILLLALIWLQEAILKTYQGRTAAMLVTIESLLSKDETDQNNFMPIYQQWQSERSSISGLLTEYVRNAFKPTVMTPYIPLMIIFIIAQFL
;
A
#
# COMPACT_ATOMS: atom_id res chain seq x y z
N MET A 1 -26.76 3.25 -0.20
CA MET A 1 -25.53 2.93 -0.96
C MET A 1 -24.45 4.00 -0.80
N VAL A 2 -24.78 5.30 -0.83
CA VAL A 2 -23.82 6.42 -0.60
C VAL A 2 -23.05 6.32 0.73
N ASN A 3 -23.73 6.05 1.86
CA ASN A 3 -23.05 5.89 3.16
C ASN A 3 -22.03 4.73 3.18
N GLN A 4 -22.33 3.64 2.47
CA GLN A 4 -21.41 2.50 2.36
C GLN A 4 -20.18 2.88 1.53
N TRP A 5 -20.36 3.64 0.44
CA TRP A 5 -19.25 4.19 -0.34
C TRP A 5 -18.36 5.11 0.51
N GLN A 6 -18.95 6.01 1.31
CA GLN A 6 -18.19 6.91 2.18
C GLN A 6 -17.37 6.16 3.24
N LEU A 7 -17.95 5.13 3.87
CA LEU A 7 -17.24 4.30 4.84
C LEU A 7 -16.05 3.59 4.19
N LEU A 8 -16.26 3.02 3.00
CA LEU A 8 -15.25 2.26 2.29
C LEU A 8 -14.13 3.16 1.73
N HIS A 9 -14.47 4.37 1.28
CA HIS A 9 -13.51 5.40 0.90
C HIS A 9 -12.64 5.84 2.09
N HIS A 10 -13.26 6.03 3.26
CA HIS A 10 -12.52 6.36 4.47
C HIS A 10 -11.53 5.26 4.87
N ASP A 11 -11.91 3.99 4.75
CA ASP A 11 -11.00 2.87 5.01
C ASP A 11 -9.88 2.77 3.96
N TYR A 12 -10.16 3.11 2.69
CA TYR A 12 -9.14 3.21 1.65
C TYR A 12 -8.05 4.24 2.01
N GLU A 13 -8.45 5.43 2.47
CA GLU A 13 -7.53 6.50 2.90
C GLU A 13 -6.72 6.09 4.15
N LYS A 14 -7.34 5.38 5.11
CA LYS A 14 -6.61 4.84 6.27
C LYS A 14 -5.45 3.96 5.87
N TYR A 15 -5.61 3.11 4.84
CA TYR A 15 -4.52 2.26 4.37
C TYR A 15 -3.36 3.06 3.76
N GLU A 16 -3.62 4.22 3.17
CA GLU A 16 -2.57 5.15 2.72
C GLU A 16 -1.78 5.69 3.92
N HIS A 17 -2.48 6.12 4.99
CA HIS A 17 -1.84 6.58 6.22
C HIS A 17 -1.02 5.51 6.92
N PHE A 18 -1.52 4.28 7.01
CA PHE A 18 -0.76 3.15 7.55
C PHE A 18 0.48 2.83 6.70
N SER A 19 0.41 3.00 5.38
CA SER A 19 1.55 2.78 4.49
C SER A 19 2.64 3.83 4.70
N LEU A 20 2.25 5.07 5.02
CA LEU A 20 3.19 6.11 5.42
C LEU A 20 3.82 5.80 6.79
N LEU A 21 3.00 5.39 7.77
CA LEU A 21 3.47 5.04 9.11
C LEU A 21 4.50 3.91 9.05
N ASN A 22 4.28 2.90 8.20
CA ASN A 22 5.19 1.79 8.03
C ASN A 22 6.58 2.24 7.53
N LYS A 23 6.62 3.22 6.62
CA LYS A 23 7.89 3.82 6.13
C LYS A 23 8.62 4.58 7.23
N ILE A 24 7.89 5.34 8.05
CA ILE A 24 8.47 6.06 9.19
C ILE A 24 9.03 5.06 10.21
N CYS A 25 8.30 3.99 10.51
CA CYS A 25 8.78 2.92 11.38
C CYS A 25 10.05 2.25 10.81
N ALA A 26 10.09 1.96 9.51
CA ALA A 26 11.26 1.40 8.84
C ALA A 26 12.49 2.29 8.99
N PHE A 27 12.31 3.60 8.80
CA PHE A 27 13.37 4.58 8.98
C PHE A 27 13.87 4.66 10.43
N ILE A 28 12.96 4.72 11.41
CA ILE A 28 13.31 4.74 12.84
C ILE A 28 14.06 3.46 13.24
N ILE A 29 13.57 2.29 12.82
CA ILE A 29 14.21 1.01 13.11
C ILE A 29 15.60 0.95 12.48
N SER A 30 15.78 1.50 11.28
CA SER A 30 17.10 1.59 10.65
C SER A 30 18.07 2.44 11.47
N LEU A 31 17.62 3.60 11.97
CA LEU A 31 18.44 4.46 12.84
C LEU A 31 18.82 3.75 14.14
N VAL A 32 17.89 3.03 14.77
CA VAL A 32 18.15 2.25 15.98
C VAL A 32 19.16 1.13 15.70
N CYS A 33 18.95 0.35 14.65
CA CYS A 33 19.87 -0.72 14.25
C CYS A 33 21.30 -0.20 14.01
N PHE A 34 21.42 0.98 13.39
CA PHE A 34 22.71 1.64 13.17
C PHE A 34 23.33 2.13 14.49
N ALA A 35 22.56 2.84 15.33
CA ALA A 35 23.04 3.43 16.59
C ALA A 35 23.53 2.39 17.60
N PHE A 36 22.93 1.20 17.62
CA PHE A 36 23.31 0.10 18.51
C PHE A 36 24.17 -0.99 17.83
N SER A 37 24.62 -0.75 16.59
CA SER A 37 25.46 -1.67 15.82
C SER A 37 24.89 -3.10 15.75
N PHE A 38 23.59 -3.21 15.49
CA PHE A 38 22.94 -4.51 15.29
C PHE A 38 23.54 -5.25 14.09
N SER A 39 23.49 -6.58 14.15
CA SER A 39 23.91 -7.44 13.03
C SER A 39 23.19 -7.05 11.74
N ILE A 40 23.96 -6.91 10.67
CA ILE A 40 23.48 -6.59 9.32
C ILE A 40 22.34 -7.51 8.88
N ILE A 41 22.46 -8.81 9.17
CA ILE A 41 21.46 -9.82 8.80
C ILE A 41 20.14 -9.55 9.52
N VAL A 42 20.22 -9.19 10.81
CA VAL A 42 19.04 -8.87 11.64
C VAL A 42 18.37 -7.60 11.12
N SER A 43 19.14 -6.55 10.81
CA SER A 43 18.63 -5.28 10.27
C SER A 43 17.92 -5.47 8.93
N ILE A 44 18.50 -6.27 8.02
CA ILE A 44 17.88 -6.56 6.72
C ILE A 44 16.61 -7.39 6.89
N LEU A 45 16.61 -8.41 7.76
CA LEU A 45 15.42 -9.22 8.02
C LEU A 45 14.28 -8.40 8.62
N LEU A 46 14.58 -7.47 9.53
CA LEU A 46 13.58 -6.56 10.08
C LEU A 46 12.99 -5.65 8.98
N LEU A 47 13.83 -5.07 8.13
CA LEU A 47 13.35 -4.26 7.00
C LEU A 47 12.53 -5.08 6.01
N ALA A 48 12.89 -6.34 5.76
CA ALA A 48 12.12 -7.24 4.90
C ALA A 48 10.74 -7.58 5.49
N LEU A 49 10.63 -7.77 6.80
CA LEU A 49 9.35 -7.99 7.48
C LEU A 49 8.45 -6.75 7.38
N ILE A 50 9.00 -5.55 7.61
CA ILE A 50 8.26 -4.29 7.48
C ILE A 50 7.82 -4.09 6.03
N TRP A 51 8.70 -4.37 5.06
CA TRP A 51 8.36 -4.31 3.64
C TRP A 51 7.21 -5.28 3.27
N LEU A 52 7.22 -6.51 3.80
CA LEU A 52 6.13 -7.47 3.59
C LEU A 52 4.80 -6.97 4.18
N GLN A 53 4.82 -6.33 5.35
CA GLN A 53 3.63 -5.72 5.95
C GLN A 53 3.04 -4.63 5.06
N GLU A 54 3.88 -3.82 4.40
CA GLU A 54 3.40 -2.81 3.43
C GLU A 54 2.74 -3.45 2.21
N ALA A 55 3.30 -4.56 1.71
CA ALA A 55 2.69 -5.29 0.60
C ALA A 55 1.30 -5.82 0.96
N ILE A 56 1.13 -6.36 2.17
CA ILE A 56 -0.17 -6.82 2.69
C ILE A 56 -1.17 -5.66 2.75
N LEU A 57 -0.75 -4.52 3.26
CA LEU A 57 -1.57 -3.31 3.36
C LEU A 57 -2.04 -2.82 1.98
N LYS A 58 -1.14 -2.80 0.99
CA LYS A 58 -1.49 -2.42 -0.39
C LYS A 58 -2.43 -3.42 -1.06
N THR A 59 -2.41 -4.70 -0.67
CA THR A 59 -3.40 -5.69 -1.12
C THR A 59 -4.79 -5.41 -0.52
N TYR A 60 -4.89 -5.10 0.77
CA TYR A 60 -6.18 -4.69 1.37
C TYR A 60 -6.72 -3.40 0.73
N GLN A 61 -5.84 -2.43 0.47
CA GLN A 61 -6.20 -1.21 -0.24
C GLN A 61 -6.72 -1.51 -1.67
N GLY A 62 -6.06 -2.40 -2.40
CA GLY A 62 -6.49 -2.84 -3.74
C GLY A 62 -7.86 -3.51 -3.75
N ARG A 63 -8.11 -4.42 -2.81
CA ARG A 63 -9.43 -5.08 -2.65
C ARG A 63 -10.54 -4.09 -2.32
N THR A 64 -10.24 -3.12 -1.45
CA THR A 64 -11.18 -2.06 -1.08
C THR A 64 -11.53 -1.19 -2.29
N ALA A 65 -10.54 -0.84 -3.11
CA ALA A 65 -10.77 -0.12 -4.37
C ALA A 65 -11.65 -0.92 -5.36
N ALA A 66 -11.42 -2.22 -5.50
CA ALA A 66 -12.24 -3.06 -6.37
C ALA A 66 -13.71 -3.14 -5.90
N MET A 67 -13.93 -3.18 -4.59
CA MET A 67 -15.27 -3.09 -4.01
C MET A 67 -15.91 -1.71 -4.24
N LEU A 68 -15.15 -0.63 -4.11
CA LEU A 68 -15.61 0.73 -4.41
C LEU A 68 -16.06 0.87 -5.87
N VAL A 69 -15.30 0.34 -6.82
CA VAL A 69 -15.68 0.29 -8.26
C VAL A 69 -17.02 -0.45 -8.46
N THR A 70 -17.24 -1.54 -7.71
CA THR A 70 -18.48 -2.31 -7.79
C THR A 70 -19.66 -1.52 -7.24
N ILE A 71 -19.50 -0.87 -6.09
CA ILE A 71 -20.53 0.00 -5.49
C ILE A 71 -20.85 1.18 -6.42
N GLU A 72 -19.83 1.83 -6.99
CA GLU A 72 -20.01 2.89 -7.99
C GLU A 72 -20.81 2.41 -9.20
N SER A 73 -20.56 1.20 -9.70
CA SER A 73 -21.31 0.64 -10.83
C SER A 73 -22.78 0.39 -10.55
N LEU A 74 -23.12 0.10 -9.28
CA LEU A 74 -24.50 -0.09 -8.84
C LEU A 74 -25.19 1.25 -8.65
N LEU A 75 -24.50 2.25 -8.05
CA LEU A 75 -25.03 3.61 -7.92
C LEU A 75 -25.28 4.27 -9.27
N SER A 76 -24.39 4.13 -10.24
CA SER A 76 -24.56 4.70 -11.58
C SER A 76 -25.78 4.14 -12.33
N LYS A 77 -26.28 2.96 -11.95
CA LYS A 77 -27.49 2.34 -12.51
C LYS A 77 -28.78 2.77 -11.81
N ASP A 78 -28.71 3.28 -10.58
CA ASP A 78 -29.86 3.83 -9.87
C ASP A 78 -30.10 5.27 -10.36
N GLU A 79 -31.15 5.49 -11.15
CA GLU A 79 -31.48 6.79 -11.78
C GLU A 79 -31.80 7.90 -10.76
N THR A 80 -32.02 7.55 -9.49
CA THR A 80 -32.46 8.48 -8.44
C THR A 80 -31.35 9.39 -7.90
N ASP A 81 -30.07 8.99 -8.03
CA ASP A 81 -28.93 9.71 -7.43
C ASP A 81 -27.86 10.17 -8.45
N GLN A 82 -28.13 10.03 -9.76
CA GLN A 82 -27.16 10.30 -10.83
C GLN A 82 -26.64 11.75 -10.89
N ASN A 83 -27.42 12.73 -10.43
CA ASN A 83 -27.05 14.14 -10.61
C ASN A 83 -25.95 14.65 -9.64
N ASN A 84 -25.58 13.90 -8.60
CA ASN A 84 -24.59 14.35 -7.60
C ASN A 84 -23.47 13.34 -7.30
N PHE A 85 -23.42 12.19 -7.98
CA PHE A 85 -22.42 11.15 -7.71
C PHE A 85 -21.32 11.12 -8.79
N MET A 86 -20.07 11.33 -8.39
CA MET A 86 -18.91 11.23 -9.27
C MET A 86 -18.19 9.88 -9.05
N PRO A 87 -18.13 8.98 -10.06
CA PRO A 87 -17.54 7.66 -9.90
C PRO A 87 -16.00 7.70 -10.04
N ILE A 88 -15.35 8.16 -8.96
CA ILE A 88 -13.90 8.40 -8.90
C ILE A 88 -13.10 7.11 -9.12
N TYR A 89 -13.50 6.01 -8.49
CA TYR A 89 -12.74 4.75 -8.53
C TYR A 89 -12.89 4.02 -9.86
N GLN A 90 -14.04 4.11 -10.53
CA GLN A 90 -14.24 3.60 -11.89
C GLN A 90 -13.34 4.33 -12.89
N GLN A 91 -13.26 5.65 -12.79
CA GLN A 91 -12.36 6.45 -13.63
C GLN A 91 -10.90 6.01 -13.41
N TRP A 92 -10.46 5.93 -12.15
CA TRP A 92 -9.11 5.46 -11.83
C TRP A 92 -8.82 4.02 -12.27
N GLN A 93 -9.80 3.12 -12.20
CA GLN A 93 -9.65 1.74 -12.67
C GLN A 93 -9.49 1.68 -14.19
N SER A 94 -10.23 2.51 -14.93
CA SER A 94 -10.14 2.59 -16.39
C SER A 94 -8.75 3.07 -16.85
N GLU A 95 -8.10 3.91 -16.05
CA GLU A 95 -6.75 4.42 -16.28
C GLU A 95 -5.64 3.41 -15.86
N ARG A 96 -5.94 2.40 -15.03
CA ARG A 96 -4.93 1.54 -14.35
C ARG A 96 -4.87 0.06 -14.76
N SER A 97 -5.57 -0.35 -15.82
CA SER A 97 -5.64 -1.74 -16.37
C SER A 97 -4.70 -2.81 -15.76
N SER A 98 -5.20 -3.58 -14.79
CA SER A 98 -4.97 -5.04 -14.60
C SER A 98 -5.35 -5.50 -13.19
N ILE A 99 -6.39 -6.33 -13.09
CA ILE A 99 -6.69 -7.14 -11.90
C ILE A 99 -6.09 -8.53 -12.17
N SER A 100 -4.98 -8.86 -11.53
CA SER A 100 -4.38 -10.20 -11.56
C SER A 100 -4.39 -10.83 -10.17
N GLY A 101 -4.46 -12.16 -10.13
CA GLY A 101 -4.90 -12.94 -8.97
C GLY A 101 -4.10 -12.80 -7.66
N LEU A 102 -4.71 -13.25 -6.56
CA LEU A 102 -4.32 -13.00 -5.16
C LEU A 102 -2.83 -13.17 -4.85
N LEU A 103 -2.20 -14.29 -5.22
CA LEU A 103 -0.77 -14.52 -4.91
C LEU A 103 0.14 -13.62 -5.74
N THR A 104 -0.21 -13.43 -7.02
CA THR A 104 0.47 -12.48 -7.90
C THR A 104 0.32 -11.06 -7.40
N GLU A 105 -0.81 -10.72 -6.75
CA GLU A 105 -1.09 -9.40 -6.20
C GLU A 105 -0.17 -9.05 -5.03
N TYR A 106 0.10 -9.97 -4.10
CA TYR A 106 1.06 -9.73 -3.00
C TYR A 106 2.47 -9.48 -3.52
N VAL A 107 2.94 -10.36 -4.42
CA VAL A 107 4.29 -10.24 -5.01
C VAL A 107 4.39 -8.95 -5.81
N ARG A 108 3.40 -8.67 -6.67
CA ARG A 108 3.37 -7.45 -7.48
C ARG A 108 3.29 -6.19 -6.63
N ASN A 109 2.53 -6.19 -5.54
CA ASN A 109 2.46 -5.06 -4.61
C ASN A 109 3.77 -4.84 -3.86
N ALA A 110 4.50 -5.90 -3.49
CA ALA A 110 5.84 -5.77 -2.91
C ALA A 110 6.83 -5.12 -3.88
N PHE A 111 6.73 -5.45 -5.19
CA PHE A 111 7.57 -4.89 -6.24
C PHE A 111 7.04 -3.59 -6.87
N LYS A 112 5.97 -2.98 -6.33
CA LYS A 112 5.57 -1.66 -6.80
C LYS A 112 6.68 -0.66 -6.47
N PRO A 113 7.12 0.19 -7.42
CA PRO A 113 8.14 1.20 -7.16
C PRO A 113 7.86 2.01 -5.90
N THR A 114 6.61 2.41 -5.67
CA THR A 114 6.18 3.18 -4.49
C THR A 114 6.35 2.46 -3.16
N VAL A 115 6.40 1.12 -3.16
CA VAL A 115 6.62 0.29 -1.97
C VAL A 115 8.11 -0.01 -1.81
N MET A 116 8.86 -0.20 -2.90
CA MET A 116 10.30 -0.50 -2.87
C MET A 116 11.20 0.69 -2.50
N THR A 117 10.84 1.90 -2.97
CA THR A 117 11.68 3.10 -2.85
C THR A 117 12.22 3.37 -1.45
N PRO A 118 11.48 3.19 -0.34
CA PRO A 118 12.04 3.42 1.00
C PRO A 118 12.97 2.30 1.48
N TYR A 119 12.71 1.03 1.18
CA TYR A 119 13.44 -0.10 1.80
C TYR A 119 14.75 -0.44 1.08
N ILE A 120 14.78 -0.41 -0.25
CA ILE A 120 15.96 -0.82 -1.02
C ILE A 120 17.17 0.09 -0.74
N PRO A 121 17.03 1.44 -0.75
CA PRO A 121 18.13 2.32 -0.37
C PRO A 121 18.61 2.07 1.07
N LEU A 122 17.69 1.83 2.02
CA LEU A 122 18.07 1.51 3.41
C LEU A 122 18.87 0.21 3.49
N MET A 123 18.45 -0.85 2.80
CA MET A 123 19.20 -2.11 2.74
C MET A 123 20.58 -1.92 2.11
N ILE A 124 20.69 -1.12 1.04
CA ILE A 124 21.97 -0.79 0.40
C ILE A 124 22.90 -0.04 1.36
N ILE A 125 22.38 0.96 2.10
CA ILE A 125 23.15 1.71 3.10
C ILE A 125 23.74 0.75 4.14
N PHE A 126 22.93 -0.17 4.64
CA PHE A 126 23.37 -1.20 5.59
C PHE A 126 24.50 -2.06 5.00
N ILE A 127 24.38 -2.52 3.75
CA ILE A 127 25.42 -3.32 3.09
C ILE A 127 26.72 -2.53 2.93
N ILE A 128 26.64 -1.26 2.51
CA ILE A 128 27.83 -0.40 2.35
C ILE A 128 28.49 -0.15 3.71
N ALA A 129 27.70 0.11 4.75
CA ALA A 129 28.20 0.35 6.11
C ALA A 129 28.95 -0.85 6.70
N GLN A 130 28.78 -2.06 6.18
CA GLN A 130 29.57 -3.23 6.60
C GLN A 130 31.05 -3.14 6.16
N PHE A 131 31.34 -2.39 5.09
CA PHE A 131 32.68 -2.29 4.51
C PHE A 131 33.42 -1.00 4.88
N LEU A 132 32.78 -0.11 5.65
CA LEU A 132 33.33 1.14 6.17
C LEU A 132 33.83 0.95 7.59
#